data_AF-R7MEL5-F1
#
_entry.id   AF-R7MEL5-F1
#
_cell.length_a   1.000
_cell.length_b   1.000
_cell.length_c   1.000
_cell.angle_alpha   90.00
_cell.angle_beta   90.00
_cell.angle_gamma   90.00
#
_symmetry.space_group_name_H-M   'P 1'
#
loop_
_entity.id
_entity.type
_entity.pdbx_description
1 polymer ?
#
loop_
_entity_poly.entity_id
_entity_poly.type
_entity_poly.pdbx_seq_one_letter_code
_entity_poly.pdbx_strand_id
1 'polypeptide(L)' 'MTVEPGFGGQKFMADCAEKIKIIKQHATQNLFIQVDGGINAETGEICTKYGANSLVAGSYIYKAENIKEAISSLKH' A
#
# COMPACT_ATOMS: atom_id res chain seq x y z
N MET A 1 7.83 -3.24 -1.80
CA MET A 1 7.60 -3.98 -0.55
C MET A 1 7.75 -3.05 0.65
N THR A 2 6.79 -3.13 1.56
CA THR A 2 6.75 -2.41 2.85
C THR A 2 6.65 -3.37 4.04
N VAL A 3 7.10 -4.61 3.83
CA VAL A 3 7.26 -5.69 4.81
C VAL A 3 8.42 -6.56 4.34
N GLU A 4 8.94 -7.42 5.21
CA GLU A 4 9.85 -8.49 4.78
C GLU A 4 9.12 -9.48 3.85
N PRO A 5 9.72 -9.92 2.74
CA PRO A 5 9.06 -10.86 1.84
C PRO A 5 8.90 -12.24 2.49
N GLY A 6 7.78 -12.90 2.20
CA GLY A 6 7.54 -14.29 2.61
C GLY A 6 6.10 -14.54 3.08
N PHE A 7 5.66 -13.82 4.12
CA PHE A 7 4.38 -14.11 4.78
C PHE A 7 3.38 -12.94 4.71
N GLY A 8 2.08 -13.27 4.70
CA GLY A 8 1.00 -12.28 4.81
C GLY A 8 0.78 -11.83 6.26
N GLY A 9 0.22 -10.62 6.44
CA GLY A 9 -0.15 -10.08 7.76
C GLY A 9 1.01 -9.50 8.58
N GLN A 10 2.16 -9.30 7.95
CA GLN A 10 3.32 -8.68 8.59
C GLN A 10 3.12 -7.17 8.82
N LYS A 11 3.86 -6.63 9.79
CA LYS A 11 3.79 -5.22 10.18
C LYS A 11 4.40 -4.32 9.10
N PHE A 12 3.70 -3.24 8.78
CA PHE A 12 4.15 -2.22 7.84
C PHE A 12 5.46 -1.55 8.30
N MET A 13 6.39 -1.39 7.35
CA MET A 13 7.70 -0.75 7.50
C MET A 13 7.64 0.64 6.86
N ALA A 14 7.42 1.68 7.69
CA ALA A 14 7.20 3.04 7.22
C ALA A 14 8.43 3.66 6.53
N ASP A 15 9.63 3.30 6.99
CA ASP A 15 10.90 3.66 6.37
C ASP A 15 11.01 3.12 4.92
N CYS A 16 10.48 1.93 4.64
CA CYS A 16 10.42 1.40 3.28
C CYS A 16 9.47 2.18 2.37
N ALA A 17 8.41 2.79 2.92
CA ALA A 17 7.47 3.57 2.15
C ALA A 17 8.10 4.87 1.60
N GLU A 18 9.12 5.42 2.25
CA GLU A 18 9.84 6.63 1.77
C GLU A 18 10.44 6.45 0.36
N LYS A 19 10.76 5.21 -0.04
CA LYS A 19 11.23 4.89 -1.41
C LYS A 19 10.21 5.28 -2.49
N ILE A 20 8.92 5.32 -2.17
CA ILE A 20 7.86 5.70 -3.10
C ILE A 20 8.09 7.15 -3.59
N LYS A 21 8.48 8.07 -2.69
CA LYS A 21 8.76 9.47 -3.05
C LYS A 21 9.91 9.57 -4.05
N ILE A 22 10.98 8.80 -3.80
CA ILE A 22 12.16 8.75 -4.66
C ILE A 22 11.77 8.19 -6.04
N ILE A 23 11.03 7.07 -6.08
CA ILE A 23 10.54 6.48 -7.33
C ILE A 23 9.67 7.50 -8.09
N LYS A 24 8.76 8.20 -7.38
CA LYS A 24 7.86 9.17 -7.99
C LYS A 24 8.58 10.35 -8.64
N GLN A 25 9.70 10.80 -8.06
CA GLN A 25 10.53 11.86 -8.66
C GLN A 25 11.13 11.47 -10.01
N HIS A 26 11.35 10.17 -10.24
CA HIS A 26 11.91 9.64 -11.49
C HIS A 26 10.87 8.93 -12.37
N ALA A 27 9.61 8.90 -11.95
CA ALA A 27 8.54 8.19 -12.65
C ALA A 27 8.10 8.94 -13.91
N THR A 28 7.90 8.20 -15.00
CA THR A 28 7.18 8.71 -16.18
C THR A 28 5.67 8.75 -15.88
N GLN A 29 4.90 9.52 -16.67
CA GLN A 29 3.46 9.68 -16.45
C GLN A 29 2.68 8.35 -16.45
N ASN A 30 3.19 7.34 -17.15
CA ASN A 30 2.52 6.04 -17.32
C ASN A 30 3.01 4.96 -16.34
N LEU A 31 3.94 5.29 -15.44
CA LEU A 31 4.46 4.31 -14.49
C LEU A 31 3.46 4.07 -13.36
N PHE A 32 3.08 2.81 -13.17
CA PHE A 32 2.37 2.37 -11.97
C PHE A 32 3.37 2.05 -10.86
N ILE A 33 3.22 2.73 -9.73
CA ILE A 33 3.96 2.49 -8.50
C ILE A 33 3.06 1.66 -7.58
N GLN A 34 3.30 0.35 -7.56
CA GLN A 34 2.59 -0.59 -6.70
C GLN A 34 3.28 -0.77 -5.36
N VAL A 35 2.49 -0.78 -4.27
CA VAL A 35 2.99 -1.09 -2.92
C VAL A 35 2.35 -2.38 -2.42
N ASP A 36 3.21 -3.30 -2.01
CA ASP A 36 2.84 -4.60 -1.46
C ASP A 36 3.41 -4.79 -0.04
N GLY A 37 2.55 -5.28 0.85
CA GLY A 37 2.84 -5.55 2.24
C GLY A 37 2.24 -4.54 3.22
N GLY A 38 1.44 -5.03 4.17
CA GLY A 38 0.97 -4.23 5.31
C GLY A 38 0.00 -3.10 4.94
N ILE A 39 -0.70 -3.19 3.80
CA ILE A 39 -1.72 -2.20 3.38
C ILE A 39 -3.00 -2.33 4.20
N ASN A 40 -3.46 -1.21 4.76
CA ASN A 40 -4.76 -0.98 5.40
C ASN A 40 -5.21 0.48 5.12
N ALA A 41 -6.29 0.95 5.74
CA ALA A 41 -6.79 2.32 5.54
C ALA A 41 -5.73 3.41 5.85
N GLU A 42 -4.97 3.26 6.94
CA GLU A 42 -3.94 4.24 7.34
C GLU A 42 -2.69 4.14 6.44
N THR A 43 -2.17 2.94 6.23
CA THR A 43 -0.94 2.75 5.46
C THR A 43 -1.15 2.94 3.96
N GLY A 44 -2.34 2.63 3.45
CA GLY A 44 -2.77 2.96 2.09
C GLY A 44 -2.77 4.47 1.84
N GLU A 45 -3.27 5.25 2.79
CA GLU A 45 -3.23 6.73 2.73
C GLU A 45 -1.78 7.25 2.73
N ILE A 46 -0.91 6.69 3.57
CA ILE A 46 0.53 7.05 3.56
C ILE A 46 1.17 6.77 2.19
N CYS A 47 0.94 5.57 1.65
CA CYS A 47 1.52 5.17 0.37
C CYS A 47 1.02 6.03 -0.80
N THR A 48 -0.28 6.32 -0.86
CA THR A 48 -0.87 7.18 -1.89
C THR A 48 -0.37 8.61 -1.78
N LYS A 49 -0.27 9.18 -0.57
CA LYS A 49 0.37 10.50 -0.34
C LYS A 49 1.80 10.55 -0.85
N TYR A 50 2.53 9.45 -0.78
CA TYR A 50 3.91 9.38 -1.26
C TYR A 50 4.03 9.18 -2.78
N GLY A 51 2.91 8.90 -3.46
CA GLY A 51 2.82 8.81 -4.91
C GLY A 51 2.49 7.43 -5.47
N ALA A 52 2.16 6.45 -4.61
CA ALA A 52 1.66 5.15 -5.06
C ALA A 52 0.28 5.29 -5.72
N ASN A 53 0.05 4.52 -6.79
CA ASN A 53 -1.22 4.48 -7.52
C ASN A 53 -1.77 3.04 -7.68
N SER A 54 -1.12 2.06 -7.08
CA SER A 54 -1.60 0.69 -6.96
C SER A 54 -1.25 0.16 -5.57
N LEU A 55 -2.23 -0.42 -4.87
CA LEU A 55 -2.07 -0.96 -3.53
C LEU A 55 -2.44 -2.44 -3.52
N VAL A 56 -1.61 -3.27 -2.88
CA VAL A 56 -1.88 -4.70 -2.68
C VAL A 56 -2.35 -4.93 -1.25
N ALA A 57 -3.66 -5.09 -1.08
CA ALA A 57 -4.29 -5.34 0.20
C ALA A 57 -4.77 -6.79 0.29
N GLY A 58 -4.03 -7.62 1.03
CA GLY A 58 -4.40 -9.01 1.31
C GLY A 58 -5.17 -9.14 2.62
N SER A 59 -4.46 -9.41 3.71
CA SER A 59 -5.04 -9.73 5.02
C SER A 59 -6.02 -8.69 5.54
N TYR A 60 -5.83 -7.40 5.22
CA TYR A 60 -6.76 -6.33 5.63
C TYR A 60 -8.16 -6.53 5.04
N ILE A 61 -8.26 -6.91 3.75
CA ILE A 61 -9.55 -7.15 3.08
C ILE A 61 -10.13 -8.50 3.53
N TYR A 62 -9.36 -9.58 3.42
CA TYR A 62 -9.89 -10.94 3.61
C TYR A 62 -10.19 -11.30 5.07
N LYS A 63 -9.71 -10.52 6.04
CA LYS A 63 -10.05 -10.69 7.46
C LYS A 63 -11.04 -9.63 7.98
N ALA A 64 -11.51 -8.72 7.12
CA ALA A 64 -12.49 -7.72 7.52
C ALA A 64 -13.86 -8.37 7.76
N GLU A 65 -14.57 -7.91 8.79
CA GLU A 65 -15.99 -8.26 8.99
C GLU A 65 -16.85 -7.80 7.82
N ASN A 66 -16.52 -6.63 7.26
CA ASN A 66 -17.17 -6.06 6.10
C ASN A 66 -16.15 -5.79 4.98
N ILE A 67 -16.01 -6.75 4.07
CA ILE A 67 -15.11 -6.67 2.90
C ILE A 67 -15.39 -5.44 2.05
N LYS A 68 -16.67 -5.08 1.85
CA LYS A 68 -17.05 -3.94 1.00
C LYS A 68 -16.56 -2.62 1.60
N GLU A 69 -16.69 -2.48 2.91
CA GLU A 69 -16.20 -1.31 3.63
C GLU A 69 -14.67 -1.24 3.62
N ALA A 70 -13.98 -2.36 3.85
CA ALA A 70 -12.51 -2.42 3.77
C ALA A 70 -11.96 -2.09 2.38
N ILE A 71 -12.67 -2.46 1.31
CA ILE A 71 -12.31 -2.04 -0.06
C ILE A 71 -12.60 -0.55 -0.24
N SER A 72 -13.73 -0.07 0.26
CA SER A 72 -14.11 1.33 0.12
C SER A 72 -13.16 2.27 0.85
N SER A 73 -12.61 1.85 2.01
CA SER A 73 -11.65 2.64 2.78
C SER A 73 -10.30 2.81 2.10
N LEU A 74 -10.00 2.05 1.04
CA LEU A 74 -8.76 2.15 0.26
C LEU A 74 -8.91 2.95 -1.05
N LYS A 75 -10.12 3.42 -1.37
CA LYS A 75 -10.39 4.23 -2.56
C LYS A 75 -10.32 5.71 -2.18
N HIS A 76 -9.19 6.34 -2.48
CA HIS A 76 -8.97 7.78 -2.33
C HIS A 76 -8.72 8.41 -3.70
#